data_AF-A0A535STL4-F1
#
_entry.id   AF-A0A535STL4-F1
#
_cell.length_a   1.000
_cell.length_b   1.000
_cell.length_c   1.000
_cell.angle_alpha   90.00
_cell.angle_beta   90.00
_cell.angle_gamma   90.00
#
_symmetry.space_group_name_H-M   'P 1'
#
loop_
_entity.id
_entity.type
_entity.pdbx_description
1 polymer ?
#
loop_
_entity_poly.entity_id
_entity_poly.type
_entity_poly.pdbx_seq_one_letter_code
_entity_poly.pdbx_strand_id
1 'polypeptide(L)' 'MVTTEILRRDEKQLYTIEQVANRTGFTKRTLRYYEELGLLLLAIIFL' A
#
# COMPACT_ATOMS: atom_id res chain seq x y z
N MET A 1 3.94 -26.00 -26.53
CA MET A 1 2.83 -25.18 -25.99
C MET A 1 3.02 -25.03 -24.48
N VAL A 2 3.93 -24.14 -24.08
CA VAL A 2 4.20 -23.66 -22.72
C VAL A 2 4.88 -22.31 -23.02
N THR A 3 4.32 -21.14 -22.73
CA THR A 3 4.16 -20.54 -21.40
C THR A 3 3.30 -19.28 -21.59
N THR A 4 1.99 -19.37 -21.37
CA THR A 4 1.08 -18.19 -21.29
C THR A 4 0.77 -17.82 -19.85
N GLU A 5 1.60 -18.25 -18.91
CA GLU A 5 1.53 -17.80 -17.53
C GLU A 5 2.48 -16.62 -17.37
N ILE A 6 2.15 -15.67 -16.51
CA ILE A 6 2.87 -14.42 -16.27
C ILE A 6 2.44 -13.29 -17.23
N LEU A 7 1.13 -13.16 -17.49
CA LEU A 7 0.53 -11.83 -17.39
C LEU A 7 0.60 -11.43 -15.91
N ARG A 8 1.76 -10.89 -15.53
CA ARG A 8 2.00 -10.26 -14.22
C ARG A 8 0.90 -9.21 -14.05
N ARG A 9 -0.14 -9.60 -13.32
CA ARG A 9 -1.13 -8.66 -12.82
C ARG A 9 -0.36 -7.68 -11.95
N ASP A 10 -0.11 -6.50 -12.48
CA ASP A 10 0.14 -5.31 -11.69
C ASP A 10 -1.21 -4.91 -11.04
N GLU A 11 -1.79 -5.84 -10.27
CA GLU A 11 -2.88 -5.57 -9.37
C GLU A 11 -2.24 -4.69 -8.29
N LYS A 12 -2.29 -3.37 -8.50
CA LYS A 12 -2.06 -2.39 -7.45
C LYS A 12 -2.93 -2.82 -6.27
N GLN A 13 -2.33 -3.49 -5.29
CA GLN A 13 -3.00 -3.89 -4.07
C GLN A 13 -3.37 -2.60 -3.34
N LEU A 14 -4.62 -2.20 -3.48
CA LEU A 14 -5.20 -1.12 -2.71
C LEU A 14 -5.37 -1.64 -1.29
N TYR A 15 -4.66 -1.02 -0.36
CA TYR A 15 -4.78 -1.31 1.06
C TYR A 15 -5.74 -0.32 1.70
N THR A 16 -6.62 -0.81 2.57
CA THR A 16 -7.43 0.07 3.41
C THR A 16 -6.55 0.71 4.49
N ILE A 17 -6.96 1.87 4.99
CA ILE A 17 -6.23 2.57 6.06
C ILE A 17 -6.04 1.70 7.31
N GLU A 18 -6.98 0.77 7.57
CA GLU A 18 -6.87 -0.21 8.66
C GLU A 18 -5.80 -1.26 8.39
N GLN A 19 -5.71 -1.76 7.17
CA GLN A 19 -4.66 -2.71 6.79
C GLN A 19 -3.28 -2.06 6.89
N VAL A 20 -3.13 -0.82 6.41
CA VAL A 20 -1.88 -0.08 6.52
C VAL A 20 -1.54 0.20 7.99
N ALA A 21 -2.52 0.61 8.80
CA ALA A 21 -2.33 0.83 10.24
C ALA A 21 -1.85 -0.44 10.96
N ASN A 22 -2.45 -1.58 10.67
CA ASN A 22 -2.08 -2.86 11.27
C ASN A 22 -0.69 -3.34 10.84
N ARG A 23 -0.28 -3.08 9.59
CA ARG A 23 1.03 -3.53 9.10
C ARG A 23 2.18 -2.59 9.50
N THR A 24 1.94 -1.29 9.55
CA THR A 24 2.95 -0.28 9.90
C THR A 24 3.01 0.01 11.41
N GLY A 25 1.98 -0.36 12.17
CA GLY A 25 1.82 0.04 13.56
C GLY A 25 1.43 1.52 13.73
N PHE A 26 1.19 2.24 12.63
CA PHE A 26 0.75 3.63 12.70
C PHE A 26 -0.74 3.74 12.98
N THR A 27 -1.12 4.80 13.69
CA THR A 27 -2.53 5.10 13.89
C THR A 27 -3.16 5.66 12.61
N LYS A 28 -4.48 5.50 12.46
CA LYS A 28 -5.25 6.08 11.34
C LYS A 28 -5.03 7.60 11.21
N ARG A 29 -4.83 8.30 12.33
CA ARG A 29 -4.59 9.74 12.38
C ARG A 29 -3.22 10.10 11.79
N THR A 30 -2.20 9.31 12.09
CA THR A 30 -0.86 9.45 11.52
C THR A 30 -0.86 9.19 10.02
N LEU A 31 -1.58 8.17 9.56
CA LEU A 31 -1.71 7.86 8.13
C LEU A 31 -2.44 8.96 7.36
N ARG A 32 -3.52 9.52 7.90
CA ARG A 32 -4.19 10.70 7.32
C ARG A 32 -3.30 11.93 7.27
N TYR A 33 -2.53 12.17 8.33
CA TYR A 33 -1.57 13.27 8.33
C TYR A 33 -0.52 13.10 7.21
N TYR A 34 -0.04 11.88 6.98
CA TYR A 34 0.85 11.61 5.84
C TYR A 34 0.15 11.67 4.48
N GLU A 35 -1.15 11.39 4.40
CA GLU A 35 -1.95 11.58 3.19
C GLU A 35 -2.02 13.06 2.81
N GLU A 36 -2.40 13.90 3.77
CA GLU A 36 -2.52 15.36 3.61
C GLU A 36 -1.19 16.01 3.22
N LEU A 37 -0.08 15.45 3.68
CA LEU A 37 1.28 15.88 3.31
C LEU A 37 1.80 15.27 2.00
N GLY A 38 1.07 14.35 1.37
CA GLY A 38 1.52 13.60 0.19
C GLY A 38 2.63 12.57 0.46
N LEU A 39 2.89 12.26 1.73
CA LEU A 39 3.90 11.30 2.21
C LEU A 39 3.38 9.85 2.30
N LEU A 40 2.08 9.60 2.03
CA LEU A 40 1.52 8.25 2.05
C LEU A 40 2.27 7.28 1.15
N LEU A 41 2.74 7.75 -0.02
CA LEU A 41 3.51 6.96 -0.97
C LEU A 41 4.86 6.54 -0.36
N LEU A 42 5.49 7.41 0.43
CA LEU A 42 6.71 7.09 1.17
C LEU A 42 6.43 6.03 2.24
N ALA A 43 5.36 6.19 3.03
CA ALA A 43 5.00 5.25 4.09
C ALA A 43 4.64 3.85 3.55
N ILE A 44 4.08 3.77 2.34
CA ILE A 44 3.72 2.52 1.68
C ILE A 44 4.92 1.87 0.97
N ILE A 45 5.93 2.64 0.51
CA ILE A 45 7.15 2.10 -0.12
C ILE A 45 8.03 1.31 0.86
N PHE A 46 7.96 1.62 2.17
CA PHE A 46 8.67 0.88 3.22
C PHE A 46 7.95 -0.40 3.67
N LEU A 47 6.83 -0.77 3.02
CA LEU A 47 6.00 -1.94 3.30
C LEU A 47 6.13 -3.02 2.22
#